data_AF-A0A377VA41-F1
#
_entry.id   AF-A0A377VA41-F1
#
_cell.length_a   1.000
_cell.length_b   1.000
_cell.length_c   1.000
_cell.angle_alpha   90.00
_cell.angle_beta   90.00
_cell.angle_gamma   90.00
#
_symmetry.space_group_name_H-M   'P 1'
#
loop_
_entity.id
_entity.type
_entity.pdbx_description
1 polymer ?
#
loop_
_entity_poly.entity_id
_entity_poly.type
_entity_poly.pdbx_seq_one_letter_code
_entity_poly.pdbx_strand_id
1 'polypeptide(L)'
;MLIENGILKGYMQDKLNARLMGVAPTGNGRRESYAHLPMPRMTNTYMLAGQSTPQEIIESVDYGIFAPNFGGGQVDITSGKFVFSTSEAYLIEKGKVTKAVKGATLIGSGIETMQQISMVGNDLRLDNGVGVCGKEGQSVPVGVGQPTLKVDNLTVGGTA
;
A
#
# COMPACT_ATOMS: atom_id res chain seq x y z
N MET A 1 0.47 8.48 13.70
CA MET A 1 -0.49 8.63 12.59
C MET A 1 0.18 9.41 11.47
N LEU A 2 0.13 8.94 10.22
CA LEU A 2 0.74 9.66 9.07
C LEU A 2 -0.30 10.45 8.28
N ILE A 3 -1.45 9.83 8.01
CA ILE A 3 -2.60 10.43 7.34
C ILE A 3 -3.82 10.13 8.22
N GLU A 4 -4.65 11.12 8.46
CA GLU A 4 -5.86 11.00 9.26
C GLU A 4 -7.01 11.65 8.49
N ASN A 5 -8.06 10.89 8.19
CA ASN A 5 -9.22 11.34 7.41
C ASN A 5 -8.82 12.02 6.10
N GLY A 6 -7.84 11.43 5.40
CA GLY A 6 -7.30 11.95 4.13
C GLY A 6 -6.32 13.13 4.28
N ILE A 7 -6.10 13.65 5.49
CA ILE A 7 -5.20 14.78 5.73
C ILE A 7 -3.83 14.30 6.20
N LEU A 8 -2.77 14.73 5.52
CA LEU A 8 -1.40 14.48 5.93
C LEU A 8 -1.12 15.13 7.30
N LYS A 9 -0.62 14.34 8.25
CA LYS A 9 -0.30 14.79 9.62
C LYS A 9 1.19 14.89 9.90
N GLY A 10 2.03 14.19 9.15
CA GLY A 10 3.47 14.26 9.33
C GLY A 10 4.24 13.18 8.60
N TYR A 11 5.53 13.12 8.90
CA TYR A 11 6.49 12.22 8.26
C TYR A 11 7.16 11.29 9.28
N MET A 12 7.65 10.16 8.81
CA MET A 12 8.53 9.28 9.58
C MET A 12 9.93 9.88 9.66
N GLN A 13 10.54 9.85 10.84
CA GLN A 13 11.79 10.53 11.13
C GLN A 13 12.84 9.61 11.77
N ASP A 14 14.10 9.86 11.42
CA ASP A 14 15.27 9.49 12.20
C ASP A 14 15.75 10.70 13.02
N LYS A 15 16.83 10.57 13.80
CA LYS A 15 17.34 11.67 14.63
C LYS A 15 17.89 12.85 13.80
N LEU A 16 18.51 12.56 12.65
CA LEU A 16 19.14 13.57 11.81
C LEU A 16 18.08 14.45 11.15
N ASN A 17 17.11 13.83 10.46
CA ASN A 17 16.06 14.54 9.74
C ASN A 17 15.07 15.21 10.68
N ALA A 18 14.74 14.59 11.82
CA ALA A 18 13.93 15.23 12.86
C ALA A 18 14.53 16.59 13.28
N ARG A 19 15.86 16.62 13.52
CA ARG A 19 16.57 17.85 13.89
C ARG A 19 16.51 18.89 12.76
N LEU A 20 16.80 18.49 11.52
CA LEU A 20 16.80 19.41 10.37
C LEU A 20 15.43 20.02 10.10
N MET A 21 14.35 19.26 10.35
CA MET A 21 12.97 19.70 10.15
C MET A 21 12.36 20.38 11.39
N GLY A 22 13.10 20.46 12.51
CA GLY A 22 12.61 21.07 13.76
C GLY A 22 11.47 20.28 14.43
N VAL A 23 11.43 18.95 14.26
CA VAL A 23 10.39 18.07 14.81
C VAL A 23 10.98 16.99 15.71
N ALA A 24 10.13 16.24 16.43
CA ALA A 24 10.55 15.14 17.28
C ALA A 24 10.88 13.87 16.48
N PRO A 25 11.84 13.03 16.92
CA PRO A 25 12.05 11.69 16.36
C PRO A 25 10.81 10.79 16.54
N THR A 26 10.53 9.94 15.55
CA THR A 26 9.32 9.09 15.54
C THR A 26 9.59 7.60 15.74
N GLY A 27 10.83 7.22 16.04
CA GLY A 27 11.24 5.81 16.16
C GLY A 27 11.46 5.09 14.82
N ASN A 28 11.58 5.83 13.72
CA ASN A 28 11.73 5.27 12.37
C ASN A 28 13.17 5.24 11.85
N GLY A 29 14.17 5.62 12.66
CA GLY A 29 15.58 5.52 12.28
C GLY A 29 16.09 4.09 12.31
N ARG A 30 16.07 3.40 11.16
CA ARG A 30 16.49 1.99 11.03
C ARG A 30 17.71 1.87 10.11
N ARG A 31 18.57 0.89 10.40
CA ARG A 31 19.70 0.45 9.59
C ARG A 31 19.63 -1.06 9.43
N GLU A 32 20.13 -1.58 8.31
CA GLU A 32 20.21 -3.03 8.08
C GLU A 32 21.20 -3.71 9.04
N SER A 33 22.38 -3.12 9.21
CA SER A 33 23.44 -3.68 10.05
C SER A 33 24.40 -2.60 10.55
N TYR A 34 25.38 -2.99 11.37
CA TYR A 34 26.44 -2.10 11.85
C TYR A 34 27.28 -1.47 10.72
N ALA A 35 27.22 -2.01 9.50
CA ALA A 35 27.95 -1.52 8.34
C ALA A 35 27.22 -0.41 7.56
N HIS A 36 25.96 -0.09 7.89
CA HIS A 36 25.12 0.83 7.09
C HIS A 36 24.59 2.02 7.89
N LEU A 37 24.51 3.22 7.34
CA LEU A 37 23.92 4.36 8.08
C LEU A 37 22.41 4.17 8.32
N PRO A 38 21.88 4.58 9.49
CA PRO A 38 20.44 4.62 9.72
C PRO A 38 19.77 5.74 8.90
N MET A 39 18.51 5.53 8.53
CA MET A 39 17.67 6.53 7.86
C MET A 39 16.18 6.32 8.23
N PRO A 40 15.27 7.25 7.90
CA PRO A 40 13.84 7.03 8.12
C PRO A 40 13.31 5.84 7.29
N ARG A 41 12.74 4.84 7.97
CA ARG A 41 12.20 3.59 7.41
C ARG A 41 10.86 3.23 8.05
N MET A 42 10.03 2.54 7.27
CA MET A 42 8.77 1.96 7.75
C MET A 42 9.00 0.89 8.81
N THR A 43 7.97 0.59 9.60
CA THR A 43 7.89 -0.56 10.51
C THR A 43 6.74 -1.46 10.07
N ASN A 44 5.53 -1.22 10.57
CA ASN A 44 4.28 -1.82 10.10
C ASN A 44 3.38 -0.71 9.59
N THR A 45 3.17 -0.64 8.28
CA THR A 45 2.39 0.42 7.65
C THR A 45 1.03 -0.13 7.25
N TYR A 46 -0.04 0.42 7.83
CA TYR A 46 -1.38 -0.09 7.55
C TYR A 46 -2.46 1.00 7.55
N MET A 47 -3.57 0.69 6.90
CA MET A 47 -4.79 1.49 6.91
C MET A 47 -5.75 0.98 8.00
N LEU A 48 -6.42 1.89 8.71
CA LEU A 48 -7.45 1.51 9.68
C LEU A 48 -8.71 0.98 8.99
N ALA A 49 -9.42 0.09 9.69
CA ALA A 49 -10.69 -0.46 9.24
C ALA A 49 -11.77 0.63 9.09
N GLY A 50 -12.55 0.53 8.03
CA GLY A 50 -13.74 1.32 7.77
C GLY A 50 -15.02 0.60 8.22
N GLN A 51 -16.11 0.83 7.50
CA GLN A 51 -17.44 0.33 7.86
C GLN A 51 -18.00 -0.70 6.88
N SER A 52 -17.55 -0.69 5.62
CA SER A 52 -18.07 -1.58 4.59
C SER A 52 -17.71 -3.04 4.88
N THR A 53 -18.56 -3.97 4.48
CA THR A 53 -18.18 -5.37 4.42
C THR A 53 -17.39 -5.65 3.13
N PRO A 54 -16.50 -6.65 3.11
CA PRO A 54 -15.82 -7.06 1.88
C PRO A 54 -16.79 -7.43 0.76
N GLN A 55 -17.92 -8.04 1.11
CA GLN A 55 -18.96 -8.43 0.16
C GLN A 55 -19.63 -7.21 -0.49
N GLU A 56 -20.00 -6.20 0.30
CA GLU A 56 -20.57 -4.94 -0.23
C GLU A 56 -19.60 -4.26 -1.21
N ILE A 57 -18.29 -4.30 -0.91
CA ILE A 57 -17.27 -3.73 -1.79
C ILE A 57 -17.24 -4.44 -3.14
N ILE A 58 -17.22 -5.78 -3.14
CA ILE A 58 -17.20 -6.59 -4.38
C ILE A 58 -18.50 -6.38 -5.17
N GLU A 59 -19.65 -6.41 -4.50
CA GLU A 59 -20.97 -6.24 -5.13
C GLU A 59 -21.14 -4.86 -5.79
N SER A 60 -20.42 -3.84 -5.30
CA SER A 60 -20.45 -2.49 -5.86
C SER A 60 -19.73 -2.33 -7.21
N VAL A 61 -19.05 -3.37 -7.70
CA VAL A 61 -18.22 -3.31 -8.91
C VAL A 61 -18.92 -4.07 -10.05
N ASP A 62 -19.33 -3.35 -11.10
CA ASP A 62 -19.95 -3.97 -12.28
C ASP A 62 -18.92 -4.68 -13.18
N TYR A 63 -17.76 -4.07 -13.40
CA TYR A 63 -16.64 -4.68 -14.09
C TYR A 63 -15.31 -4.19 -13.51
N GLY A 64 -14.43 -5.11 -13.12
CA GLY A 64 -13.15 -4.75 -12.52
C GLY A 64 -12.28 -5.93 -12.14
N ILE A 65 -11.31 -5.69 -11.26
CA ILE A 65 -10.38 -6.70 -10.76
C ILE A 65 -10.48 -6.82 -9.25
N PHE A 66 -10.56 -8.06 -8.76
CA PHE A 66 -10.32 -8.40 -7.37
C PHE A 66 -8.91 -8.99 -7.25
N ALA A 67 -8.04 -8.34 -6.47
CA ALA A 67 -6.65 -8.75 -6.28
C ALA A 67 -6.38 -9.03 -4.79
N PRO A 68 -6.58 -10.27 -4.31
CA PRO A 68 -6.39 -10.62 -2.90
C PRO A 68 -4.92 -10.77 -2.52
N ASN A 69 -4.01 -10.94 -3.48
CA ASN A 69 -2.60 -11.18 -3.18
C ASN A 69 -1.67 -10.49 -4.19
N PHE A 70 -0.53 -10.02 -3.67
CA PHE A 70 0.47 -9.26 -4.41
C PHE A 70 1.86 -9.87 -4.20
N GLY A 71 2.72 -9.69 -5.20
CA GLY A 71 4.14 -9.99 -5.08
C GLY A 71 4.88 -8.80 -4.46
N GLY A 72 5.50 -8.00 -5.32
CA GLY A 72 6.23 -6.79 -4.92
C GLY A 72 5.70 -5.53 -5.60
N GLY A 73 6.38 -4.43 -5.30
CA GLY A 73 6.12 -3.15 -5.93
C GLY A 73 7.29 -2.19 -5.84
N GLN A 74 7.15 -1.09 -6.56
CA GLN A 74 8.14 -0.03 -6.61
C GLN A 74 7.42 1.32 -6.68
N VAL A 75 8.06 2.35 -6.14
CA VAL A 75 7.57 3.72 -6.20
C VAL A 75 8.70 4.65 -6.62
N ASP A 76 8.40 5.54 -7.55
CA ASP A 76 9.18 6.75 -7.79
C ASP A 76 8.55 7.87 -6.96
N ILE A 77 9.20 8.21 -5.85
CA ILE A 77 8.71 9.22 -4.91
C ILE A 77 8.74 10.64 -5.47
N THR A 78 9.51 10.89 -6.54
CA THR A 78 9.63 12.21 -7.15
C THR A 78 8.46 12.47 -8.09
N SER A 79 8.16 11.51 -8.96
CA SER A 79 7.02 11.62 -9.88
C SER A 79 5.69 11.20 -9.24
N GLY A 80 5.74 10.54 -8.08
CA GLY A 80 4.58 10.00 -7.37
C GLY A 80 4.02 8.71 -8.01
N LYS A 81 4.67 8.16 -9.04
CA LYS A 81 4.22 6.94 -9.71
C LYS A 81 4.58 5.71 -8.91
N PHE A 82 3.65 4.76 -8.82
CA PHE A 82 3.90 3.46 -8.20
C PHE A 82 3.43 2.32 -9.09
N VAL A 83 4.02 1.15 -8.87
CA VAL A 83 3.60 -0.11 -9.49
C VAL A 83 3.52 -1.22 -8.45
N PHE A 84 2.52 -2.09 -8.59
CA PHE A 84 2.40 -3.35 -7.84
C PHE A 84 2.04 -4.47 -8.80
N SER A 85 2.60 -5.67 -8.59
CA SER A 85 2.28 -6.83 -9.42
C SER A 85 1.43 -7.81 -8.63
N THR A 86 0.25 -8.16 -9.16
CA THR A 86 -0.65 -9.13 -8.53
C THR A 86 -0.07 -10.54 -8.63
N SER A 87 -0.03 -11.28 -7.53
CA SER A 87 0.27 -12.72 -7.54
C SER A 87 -1.00 -13.56 -7.71
N GLU A 88 -2.15 -13.00 -7.33
CA GLU A 88 -3.48 -13.59 -7.48
C GLU A 88 -4.47 -12.48 -7.86
N ALA A 89 -5.24 -12.69 -8.93
CA ALA A 89 -6.23 -11.73 -9.40
C ALA A 89 -7.39 -12.42 -10.12
N TYR A 90 -8.57 -11.81 -10.01
CA TYR A 90 -9.81 -12.29 -10.60
C TYR A 90 -10.58 -11.14 -11.24
N LEU A 91 -11.38 -11.43 -12.26
CA LEU A 91 -12.40 -10.51 -12.74
C LEU A 91 -13.52 -10.37 -11.70
N ILE A 92 -14.05 -9.16 -11.57
CA ILE A 92 -15.37 -8.92 -10.99
C ILE A 92 -16.30 -8.62 -12.17
N GLU A 93 -17.38 -9.38 -12.30
CA GLU A 93 -18.42 -9.18 -13.31
C GLU A 93 -19.78 -9.14 -12.60
N LYS A 94 -20.50 -8.02 -12.72
CA LYS A 94 -21.82 -7.76 -12.12
C LYS A 94 -21.85 -8.05 -10.62
N GLY A 95 -20.87 -7.51 -9.90
CA GLY A 95 -20.76 -7.64 -8.45
C GLY A 95 -20.31 -9.02 -7.96
N LYS A 96 -19.76 -9.87 -8.82
CA LYS A 96 -19.32 -11.23 -8.47
C LYS A 96 -17.90 -11.48 -8.94
N VAL A 97 -17.09 -12.09 -8.07
CA VAL A 97 -15.78 -12.63 -8.47
C VAL A 97 -15.99 -13.81 -9.41
N THR A 98 -15.38 -13.77 -10.60
CA THR A 98 -15.59 -14.78 -11.64
C THR A 98 -14.30 -15.51 -12.00
N LYS A 99 -13.62 -15.10 -13.08
CA LYS A 99 -12.49 -15.82 -13.67
C LYS A 99 -11.18 -15.35 -13.07
N ALA A 100 -10.30 -16.29 -12.76
CA ALA A 100 -8.92 -15.97 -12.46
C ALA A 100 -8.24 -15.39 -13.71
N VAL A 101 -7.47 -14.32 -13.53
CA VAL A 101 -6.68 -13.69 -14.59
C VAL A 101 -5.20 -13.85 -14.29
N LYS A 102 -4.37 -13.80 -15.35
CA LYS A 102 -2.92 -13.81 -15.18
C LYS A 102 -2.49 -12.56 -14.40
N GLY A 103 -1.39 -12.70 -13.66
CA GLY A 103 -0.81 -11.60 -12.92
C GLY A 103 -0.57 -10.38 -13.81
N ALA A 104 -1.05 -9.22 -13.36
CA ALA A 104 -0.92 -7.95 -14.04
C ALA A 104 -0.17 -6.95 -13.16
N THR A 105 0.52 -6.01 -13.80
CA THR A 105 1.12 -4.87 -13.10
C THR A 105 0.10 -3.75 -13.03
N LEU A 106 -0.28 -3.36 -11.83
CA LEU A 106 -1.11 -2.20 -11.56
C LEU A 106 -0.22 -0.95 -11.49
N ILE A 107 -0.62 0.13 -12.15
CA ILE A 107 0.13 1.40 -12.16
C ILE A 107 -0.80 2.58 -11.85
N GLY A 108 -0.30 3.52 -11.06
CA GLY A 108 -1.02 4.73 -10.70
C GLY A 108 -0.13 5.83 -10.15
N SER A 109 -0.74 6.99 -9.88
CA SER A 109 -0.15 8.09 -9.11
C SER A 109 -0.59 7.96 -7.65
N GLY A 110 0.35 7.98 -6.72
CA GLY A 110 0.10 7.65 -5.32
C GLY A 110 -0.99 8.53 -4.69
N ILE A 111 -0.91 9.84 -4.86
CA ILE A 111 -1.90 10.77 -4.28
C ILE A 111 -3.27 10.57 -4.94
N GLU A 112 -3.31 10.51 -6.27
CA GLU A 112 -4.56 10.35 -7.03
C GLU A 112 -5.23 9.03 -6.68
N THR A 113 -4.48 7.92 -6.65
CA THR A 113 -5.02 6.62 -6.26
C THR A 113 -5.57 6.63 -4.84
N MET A 114 -4.88 7.27 -3.88
CA MET A 114 -5.40 7.39 -2.50
C MET A 114 -6.69 8.21 -2.43
N GLN A 115 -6.86 9.21 -3.31
CA GLN A 115 -8.10 9.99 -3.44
C GLN A 115 -9.23 9.21 -4.14
N GLN A 116 -8.90 8.18 -4.92
CA GLN A 116 -9.86 7.30 -5.58
C GLN A 116 -10.33 6.14 -4.66
N ILE A 117 -9.93 6.12 -3.38
CA ILE A 117 -10.41 5.12 -2.43
C ILE A 117 -11.82 5.52 -1.97
N SER A 118 -12.83 4.81 -2.46
CA SER A 118 -14.24 5.12 -2.23
C SER A 118 -14.90 4.25 -1.16
N MET A 119 -14.33 3.07 -0.88
CA MET A 119 -14.84 2.16 0.15
C MET A 119 -13.68 1.54 0.93
N VAL A 120 -13.85 1.42 2.25
CA VAL A 120 -12.88 0.82 3.17
C VAL A 120 -13.59 -0.21 4.04
N GLY A 121 -13.09 -1.44 4.02
CA GLY A 121 -13.65 -2.61 4.66
C GLY A 121 -13.42 -2.64 6.17
N ASN A 122 -14.18 -3.49 6.86
CA ASN A 122 -14.09 -3.69 8.31
C ASN A 122 -13.20 -4.88 8.73
N ASP A 123 -12.43 -5.43 7.79
CA ASP A 123 -11.72 -6.71 7.88
C ASP A 123 -10.19 -6.56 7.89
N LEU A 124 -9.67 -5.53 8.58
CA LEU A 124 -8.23 -5.25 8.65
C LEU A 124 -7.42 -6.48 9.07
N ARG A 125 -6.45 -6.85 8.23
CA ARG A 125 -5.40 -7.83 8.54
C ARG A 125 -4.03 -7.31 8.13
N LEU A 126 -3.01 -7.74 8.85
CA LEU A 126 -1.61 -7.55 8.45
C LEU A 126 -1.15 -8.76 7.64
N ASP A 127 -0.04 -8.60 6.93
CA ASP A 127 0.61 -9.70 6.23
C ASP A 127 1.14 -10.78 7.19
N ASN A 128 1.49 -11.94 6.63
CA ASN A 128 1.97 -13.09 7.39
C ASN A 128 3.44 -12.99 7.84
N GLY A 129 4.04 -11.79 7.83
CA GLY A 129 5.42 -11.55 8.22
C GLY A 129 6.43 -11.78 7.10
N VAL A 130 6.06 -11.49 5.85
CA VAL A 130 6.86 -11.77 4.64
C VAL A 130 7.50 -10.52 4.04
N GLY A 131 7.14 -9.33 4.53
CA GLY A 131 7.56 -8.06 3.93
C GLY A 131 9.05 -7.75 4.08
N VAL A 132 9.72 -7.51 2.95
CA VAL A 132 11.08 -6.96 2.88
C VAL A 132 11.07 -5.65 2.12
N CYS A 133 11.54 -4.58 2.75
CA CYS A 133 11.65 -3.26 2.13
C CYS A 133 13.11 -2.96 1.78
N GLY A 134 13.37 -2.63 0.52
CA GLY A 134 14.65 -2.10 0.03
C GLY A 134 14.65 -0.58 -0.06
N LYS A 135 15.70 0.10 0.42
CA LYS A 135 15.94 1.54 0.21
C LYS A 135 17.43 1.83 0.31
N GLU A 136 17.99 2.53 -0.67
CA GLU A 136 19.44 2.86 -0.73
C GLU A 136 20.33 1.63 -0.51
N GLY A 137 20.00 0.51 -1.17
CA GLY A 137 20.69 -0.77 -1.03
C GLY A 137 20.43 -1.53 0.27
N GLN A 138 19.69 -0.96 1.24
CA GLN A 138 19.42 -1.61 2.52
C GLN A 138 18.07 -2.33 2.57
N SER A 139 18.09 -3.60 2.96
CA SER A 139 16.94 -4.47 3.14
C SER A 139 16.56 -4.59 4.63
N VAL A 140 15.32 -4.26 4.99
CA VAL A 140 14.83 -4.40 6.36
C VAL A 140 13.45 -5.06 6.40
N PRO A 141 13.14 -5.88 7.43
CA PRO A 141 11.82 -6.48 7.57
C PRO A 141 10.78 -5.40 7.88
N VAL A 142 9.64 -5.47 7.21
CA VAL A 142 8.50 -4.56 7.37
C VAL A 142 7.20 -5.34 7.35
N GLY A 143 6.16 -4.78 7.96
CA GLY A 143 4.79 -5.27 7.81
C GLY A 143 3.93 -4.31 7.01
N VAL A 144 2.94 -4.86 6.31
CA VAL A 144 1.89 -4.12 5.62
C VAL A 144 0.52 -4.63 6.03
N GLY A 145 -0.49 -3.79 5.97
CA GLY A 145 -1.85 -4.21 6.29
C GLY A 145 -2.90 -3.26 5.76
N GLN A 146 -4.06 -3.80 5.43
CA GLN A 146 -5.23 -3.03 5.08
C GLN A 146 -6.47 -3.92 5.21
N PRO A 147 -7.65 -3.34 5.40
CA PRO A 147 -8.88 -4.06 5.09
C PRO A 147 -9.03 -4.24 3.56
N THR A 148 -10.06 -4.97 3.16
CA THR A 148 -10.56 -4.91 1.78
C THR A 148 -10.90 -3.44 1.46
N LEU A 149 -10.50 -2.94 0.29
CA LEU A 149 -10.81 -1.55 -0.11
C LEU A 149 -11.09 -1.48 -1.61
N LYS A 150 -11.79 -0.42 -2.02
CA LYS A 150 -12.09 -0.13 -3.43
C LYS A 150 -11.31 1.09 -3.88
N VAL A 151 -10.56 0.93 -4.97
CA VAL A 151 -10.02 2.04 -5.76
C VAL A 151 -10.90 2.15 -7.00
N ASP A 152 -11.55 3.30 -7.21
CA ASP A 152 -12.50 3.49 -8.31
C ASP A 152 -11.83 3.40 -9.69
N ASN A 153 -10.60 3.90 -9.80
CA ASN A 153 -9.83 3.90 -11.05
C ASN A 153 -8.37 3.55 -10.81
N LEU A 154 -7.89 2.50 -11.49
CA LEU A 154 -6.49 2.11 -11.50
C LEU A 154 -6.14 1.42 -12.81
N THR A 155 -4.97 1.72 -13.38
CA THR A 155 -4.55 1.14 -14.66
C THR A 155 -4.04 -0.29 -14.45
N VAL A 156 -4.59 -1.25 -15.20
CA VAL A 156 -4.24 -2.67 -15.14
C VAL A 156 -3.41 -3.05 -16.37
N GLY A 157 -2.13 -3.36 -16.17
CA GLY A 157 -1.20 -3.79 -17.22
C GLY A 157 -1.33 -5.28 -17.54
N GLY A 158 -2.45 -5.68 -18.15
CA GLY A 158 -2.72 -7.05 -18.61
C GLY A 158 -2.87 -7.16 -20.13
N THR A 159 -2.78 -8.38 -20.64
CA THR A 159 -3.18 -8.76 -22.00
C THR A 159 -4.44 -9.61 -21.89
N ALA A 160 -5.51 -9.25 -22.62
CA ALA A 160 -6.84 -9.86 -22.54
C ALA A 160 -6.86 -11.38 -22.80
#